data_AF-A0A7K1D1R7-F1
#
_entry.id   AF-A0A7K1D1R7-F1
#
_cell.length_a   1.000
_cell.length_b   1.000
_cell.length_c   1.000
_cell.angle_alpha   90.00
_cell.angle_beta   90.00
_cell.angle_gamma   90.00
#
_symmetry.space_group_name_H-M   'P 1'
#
loop_
_entity.id
_entity.type
_entity.pdbx_description
1 polymer ?
#
loop_
_entity_poly.entity_id
_entity_poly.type
_entity_poly.pdbx_seq_one_letter_code
_entity_poly.pdbx_strand_id
1 'polypeptide(L)'
;MDSIEIATADLPNRSLITSVEVKTDNFSKSFGLDGNGPIDAFGNRTYRLDLGRSVTAQDLQIVITGITPRTSKDLYSKSESILPASIAEIRFQGAPRASISNSVAPQCRDDLVAVDGIPIPILVKGDVGSLGDLPLQFVGCGSNPFTLSAGEHRIVAVNQPSSALQVDQTILSSALLNSVQGQVSASQLEVSAATNDSAQIDTNGSAFWLQYNQSSNAGWEAAIKENGKTESLGNAHPMGPFANGWLVSAGSSGSIEATVQWAPQRWVTASLIISIIGLLGCILIVFISRRLKSQTIEVGYRVSSAPFPSISSLKINARSFAWAIAAVAPVALLLGGVAVMAGVLLFGIIGVVVASKFSRGSIAVHFVPSILLGLAITIVIATVKITHPSVNILWPSKFEVANILSLVSLFLLLALILADRSEPDSK
;
A
#
# COMPACT_ATOMS: atom_id res chain seq x y z
N MET A 1 -27.87 46.20 -8.71
CA MET A 1 -26.58 45.80 -8.12
C MET A 1 -25.50 46.73 -8.65
N ASP A 2 -24.66 47.29 -7.78
CA ASP A 2 -23.58 48.21 -8.19
C ASP A 2 -22.20 47.54 -8.13
N SER A 3 -22.08 46.47 -7.34
CA SER A 3 -20.87 45.68 -7.16
C SER A 3 -21.20 44.21 -6.92
N ILE A 4 -20.25 43.34 -7.23
CA ILE A 4 -20.28 41.91 -6.92
C ILE A 4 -19.05 41.57 -6.11
N GLU A 5 -19.20 40.81 -5.04
CA GLU A 5 -18.09 40.21 -4.32
C GLU A 5 -17.94 38.75 -4.72
N ILE A 6 -16.73 38.33 -5.08
CA ILE A 6 -16.39 36.94 -5.37
C ILE A 6 -15.32 36.47 -4.40
N ALA A 7 -15.49 35.28 -3.84
CA ALA A 7 -14.45 34.60 -3.07
C ALA A 7 -13.91 33.46 -3.92
N THR A 8 -12.60 33.46 -4.21
CA THR A 8 -11.94 32.40 -5.00
C THR A 8 -11.10 31.52 -4.09
N ALA A 9 -11.09 30.21 -4.30
CA ALA A 9 -10.28 29.32 -3.46
C ALA A 9 -8.78 29.46 -3.79
N ASP A 10 -7.99 29.98 -2.85
CA ASP A 10 -6.52 30.07 -2.93
C ASP A 10 -5.88 28.88 -2.19
N LEU A 11 -6.24 27.67 -2.65
CA LEU A 11 -5.78 26.42 -2.07
C LEU A 11 -4.72 25.76 -2.95
N PRO A 12 -3.69 25.07 -2.38
CA PRO A 12 -2.62 24.44 -3.15
C PRO A 12 -3.11 23.46 -4.23
N ASN A 13 -4.30 22.87 -4.05
CA ASN A 13 -4.94 21.92 -4.96
C ASN A 13 -5.88 22.57 -5.99
N ARG A 14 -5.78 23.89 -6.21
CA ARG A 14 -6.55 24.66 -7.19
C ARG A 14 -5.66 25.63 -7.96
N SER A 15 -5.97 25.83 -9.24
CA SER A 15 -5.38 26.93 -10.03
C SER A 15 -5.95 28.27 -9.57
N LEU A 16 -5.11 29.32 -9.59
CA LEU A 16 -5.52 30.65 -9.13
C LEU A 16 -6.28 31.37 -10.24
N ILE A 17 -7.43 31.95 -9.92
CA ILE A 17 -8.18 32.79 -10.87
C ILE A 17 -7.48 34.16 -10.94
N THR A 18 -7.14 34.61 -12.14
CA THR A 18 -6.51 35.92 -12.38
C THR A 18 -7.40 36.91 -13.12
N SER A 19 -8.44 36.42 -13.81
CA SER A 19 -9.44 37.30 -14.39
C SER A 19 -10.79 36.61 -14.52
N VAL A 20 -11.83 37.41 -14.41
CA VAL A 20 -13.22 37.00 -14.63
C VAL A 20 -13.93 38.00 -15.55
N GLU A 21 -14.95 37.52 -16.24
CA GLU A 21 -15.91 38.35 -16.97
C GLU A 21 -17.28 38.20 -16.32
N VAL A 22 -17.86 39.33 -15.91
CA VAL A 22 -19.24 39.40 -15.40
C VAL A 22 -20.14 39.72 -16.59
N LYS A 23 -21.05 38.80 -16.91
CA LYS A 23 -22.07 38.97 -17.96
C LYS A 23 -23.46 38.97 -17.35
N THR A 24 -24.31 39.77 -17.94
CA THR A 24 -25.75 39.81 -17.73
C THR A 24 -26.43 40.04 -19.08
N ASP A 25 -27.75 40.01 -19.12
CA ASP A 25 -28.57 40.27 -20.31
C ASP A 25 -28.19 41.59 -21.02
N ASN A 26 -27.73 42.59 -20.26
CA ASN A 26 -27.61 43.99 -20.71
C ASN A 26 -26.23 44.60 -20.43
N PHE A 27 -25.29 43.83 -19.90
CA PHE A 27 -24.00 44.33 -19.41
C PHE A 27 -22.96 43.22 -19.42
N SER A 28 -21.77 43.51 -19.96
CA SER A 28 -20.57 42.70 -19.78
C SER A 28 -19.40 43.57 -19.35
N LYS A 29 -18.59 43.09 -18.42
CA LYS A 29 -17.35 43.75 -18.00
C LYS A 29 -16.33 42.73 -17.50
N SER A 30 -15.09 42.86 -17.97
CA SER A 30 -13.96 42.04 -17.50
C SER A 30 -13.27 42.69 -16.31
N PHE A 31 -12.79 41.85 -15.40
CA PHE A 31 -12.08 42.23 -14.20
C PHE A 31 -10.79 41.43 -14.08
N GLY A 32 -9.68 42.11 -13.86
CA GLY A 32 -8.45 41.49 -13.36
C GLY A 32 -8.55 41.29 -11.86
N LEU A 33 -8.10 40.14 -11.37
CA LEU A 33 -8.00 39.83 -9.95
C LEU A 33 -6.53 39.90 -9.56
N ASP A 34 -6.13 40.97 -8.89
CA ASP A 34 -4.77 41.13 -8.37
C ASP A 34 -4.62 40.39 -7.03
N GLY A 35 -3.48 39.75 -6.74
CA GLY A 35 -3.31 38.86 -5.59
C GLY A 35 -3.41 39.49 -4.18
N ASN A 36 -4.07 40.64 -4.02
CA ASN A 36 -4.10 41.48 -2.83
C ASN A 36 -5.41 41.41 -2.02
N GLY A 37 -6.40 40.63 -2.45
CA GLY A 37 -7.64 40.45 -1.67
C GLY A 37 -7.39 39.80 -0.29
N PRO A 38 -8.20 40.09 0.75
CA PRO A 38 -8.09 39.42 2.04
C PRO A 38 -8.38 37.92 1.88
N ILE A 39 -7.64 37.09 2.63
CA ILE A 39 -7.83 35.64 2.69
C ILE A 39 -8.55 35.30 3.99
N ASP A 40 -9.61 34.51 3.91
CA ASP A 40 -10.34 34.01 5.08
C ASP A 40 -9.67 32.77 5.72
N ALA A 41 -10.24 32.28 6.82
CA ALA A 41 -9.74 31.10 7.53
C ALA A 41 -9.81 29.80 6.71
N PHE A 42 -10.61 29.77 5.64
CA PHE A 42 -10.77 28.63 4.74
C PHE A 42 -9.84 28.72 3.51
N GLY A 43 -9.00 29.76 3.43
CA GLY A 43 -8.10 29.98 2.30
C GLY A 43 -8.79 30.59 1.08
N ASN A 44 -9.98 31.18 1.23
CA ASN A 44 -10.64 31.88 0.14
C ASN A 44 -10.22 33.35 0.11
N ARG A 45 -9.89 33.82 -1.08
CA ARG A 45 -9.53 35.22 -1.32
C ARG A 45 -10.72 35.99 -1.87
N THR A 46 -11.07 37.09 -1.22
CA THR A 46 -12.25 37.87 -1.59
C THR A 46 -11.89 39.08 -2.44
N TYR A 47 -12.68 39.33 -3.48
CA TYR A 47 -12.55 40.42 -4.43
C TYR A 47 -13.86 41.18 -4.57
N ARG A 48 -13.78 42.50 -4.56
CA ARG A 48 -14.93 43.37 -4.84
C ARG A 48 -14.83 43.92 -6.25
N LEU A 49 -15.79 43.56 -7.09
CA LEU A 49 -15.89 43.93 -8.50
C LEU A 49 -16.88 45.09 -8.64
N ASP A 50 -16.38 46.30 -8.88
CA ASP A 50 -17.21 47.48 -9.12
C ASP A 50 -17.73 47.50 -10.57
N LEU A 51 -19.05 47.41 -10.73
CA LEU A 51 -19.67 47.42 -12.05
C LEU A 51 -19.57 48.82 -12.70
N GLY A 52 -19.35 49.88 -11.92
CA GLY A 52 -19.25 51.27 -12.35
C GLY A 52 -20.59 51.92 -12.67
N ARG A 53 -21.69 51.17 -12.54
CA ARG A 53 -23.07 51.62 -12.67
C ARG A 53 -23.99 50.62 -11.98
N SER A 54 -25.20 51.06 -11.65
CA SER A 54 -26.24 50.13 -11.23
C SER A 54 -26.72 49.28 -12.39
N VAL A 55 -26.64 47.96 -12.22
CA VAL A 55 -27.11 46.96 -13.18
C VAL A 55 -28.32 46.24 -12.58
N THR A 56 -29.37 46.10 -13.39
CA THR A 56 -30.52 45.22 -13.10
C THR A 56 -30.59 44.19 -14.21
N ALA A 57 -30.64 42.91 -13.84
CA ALA A 57 -30.61 41.77 -14.75
C ALA A 57 -31.39 40.59 -14.14
N GLN A 58 -31.86 39.68 -15.00
CA GLN A 58 -32.47 38.42 -14.56
C GLN A 58 -31.41 37.32 -14.47
N ASP A 59 -30.47 37.31 -15.44
CA ASP A 59 -29.36 36.38 -15.45
C ASP A 59 -28.03 37.06 -15.13
N LEU A 60 -27.24 36.37 -14.30
CA LEU A 60 -25.86 36.73 -13.97
C LEU A 60 -24.97 35.53 -14.27
N GLN A 61 -23.97 35.74 -15.13
CA GLN A 61 -22.92 34.77 -15.41
C GLN A 61 -21.57 35.34 -14.97
N ILE A 62 -20.77 34.51 -14.30
CA ILE A 62 -19.39 34.81 -13.96
C ILE A 62 -18.51 33.79 -14.69
N VAL A 63 -17.75 34.26 -15.67
CA VAL A 63 -16.89 33.43 -16.50
C VAL A 63 -15.46 33.60 -16.05
N ILE A 64 -14.78 32.51 -15.72
CA ILE A 64 -13.33 32.54 -15.45
C ILE A 64 -12.62 32.67 -16.81
N THR A 65 -11.97 33.81 -17.02
CA THR A 65 -11.28 34.12 -18.29
C THR A 65 -9.77 33.97 -18.22
N GLY A 66 -9.21 33.87 -17.01
CA GLY A 66 -7.77 33.75 -16.80
C GLY A 66 -7.45 33.03 -15.51
N ILE A 67 -6.41 32.19 -15.58
CA ILE A 67 -5.86 31.49 -14.43
C ILE A 67 -4.34 31.57 -14.42
N THR A 68 -3.74 31.45 -13.23
CA THR A 68 -2.37 30.96 -13.06
C THR A 68 -2.46 29.45 -12.84
N PRO A 69 -2.07 28.63 -13.83
CA PRO A 69 -2.19 27.18 -13.73
C PRO A 69 -1.34 26.64 -12.59
N ARG A 70 -1.92 25.77 -11.75
CA ARG A 70 -1.16 24.85 -10.90
C ARG A 70 -1.33 23.46 -11.47
N THR A 71 -0.30 22.62 -11.40
CA THR A 71 -0.35 21.24 -11.91
C THR A 71 -0.25 20.24 -10.77
N SER A 72 -0.81 19.05 -10.99
CA SER A 72 -0.59 17.88 -10.15
C SER A 72 -0.22 16.70 -11.03
N LYS A 73 0.53 15.76 -10.46
CA LYS A 73 0.98 14.57 -11.16
C LYS A 73 0.00 13.44 -10.90
N ASP A 74 -0.55 12.86 -11.97
CA ASP A 74 -1.42 11.70 -11.87
C ASP A 74 -0.65 10.50 -11.28
N LEU A 75 -1.29 9.81 -10.34
CA LEU A 75 -0.63 8.74 -9.57
C LEU A 75 -0.28 7.53 -10.45
N TYR A 76 -1.07 7.25 -11.48
CA TYR A 76 -0.92 6.07 -12.33
C TYR A 76 -0.06 6.34 -13.56
N SER A 77 -0.47 7.31 -14.38
CA SER A 77 0.19 7.68 -15.64
C SER A 77 1.46 8.51 -15.44
N LYS A 78 1.65 9.11 -14.25
CA LYS A 78 2.74 10.07 -13.98
C LYS A 78 2.70 11.32 -14.87
N SER A 79 1.61 11.54 -15.61
CA SER A 79 1.43 12.75 -16.42
C SER A 79 1.11 13.96 -15.53
N GLU A 80 1.48 15.15 -15.98
CA GLU A 80 1.06 16.39 -15.32
C GLU A 80 -0.31 16.81 -15.86
N SER A 81 -1.22 17.16 -14.96
CA SER A 81 -2.53 17.73 -15.29
C SER A 81 -2.72 19.06 -14.60
N ILE A 82 -3.33 20.03 -15.29
CA ILE A 82 -3.72 21.32 -14.72
C ILE A 82 -4.83 21.09 -13.70
N LEU A 83 -4.71 21.72 -12.54
CA LEU A 83 -5.69 21.70 -11.47
C LEU A 83 -6.85 22.65 -11.80
N PRO A 84 -8.10 22.31 -11.41
CA PRO A 84 -9.24 23.18 -11.65
C PRO A 84 -9.12 24.50 -10.87
N ALA A 85 -9.72 25.56 -11.39
CA ALA A 85 -9.96 26.80 -10.68
C ALA A 85 -11.39 26.82 -10.11
N SER A 86 -11.61 27.47 -8.96
CA SER A 86 -12.92 27.44 -8.28
C SER A 86 -13.26 28.75 -7.58
N ILE A 87 -14.53 29.14 -7.70
CA ILE A 87 -15.15 30.22 -6.93
C ILE A 87 -15.88 29.57 -5.75
N ALA A 88 -15.58 30.01 -4.54
CA ALA A 88 -16.17 29.54 -3.30
C ALA A 88 -17.52 30.22 -3.01
N GLU A 89 -17.58 31.55 -3.20
CA GLU A 89 -18.79 32.32 -2.94
C GLU A 89 -18.96 33.48 -3.93
N ILE A 90 -20.22 33.86 -4.15
CA ILE A 90 -20.61 35.04 -4.92
C ILE A 90 -21.65 35.79 -4.08
N ARG A 91 -21.42 37.09 -3.83
CA ARG A 91 -22.29 37.95 -3.03
C ARG A 91 -22.61 39.22 -3.81
N PHE A 92 -23.87 39.60 -3.87
CA PHE A 92 -24.31 40.84 -4.51
C PHE A 92 -25.63 41.34 -3.90
N GLN A 93 -25.92 42.63 -4.08
CA GLN A 93 -27.17 43.20 -3.60
C GLN A 93 -28.36 42.61 -4.39
N GLY A 94 -29.36 42.09 -3.68
CA GLY A 94 -30.50 41.42 -4.29
C GLY A 94 -30.26 39.95 -4.63
N ALA A 95 -29.12 39.38 -4.22
CA ALA A 95 -28.89 37.95 -4.37
C ALA A 95 -30.02 37.14 -3.71
N PRO A 96 -30.56 36.12 -4.39
CA PRO A 96 -31.58 35.26 -3.79
C PRO A 96 -31.00 34.59 -2.55
N ARG A 97 -31.68 34.72 -1.41
CA ARG A 97 -31.32 33.96 -0.21
C ARG A 97 -31.73 32.52 -0.44
N ALA A 98 -30.76 31.64 -0.65
CA ALA A 98 -31.01 30.22 -0.60
C ALA A 98 -31.37 29.83 0.84
N SER A 99 -32.62 29.48 1.10
CA SER A 99 -33.00 28.76 2.32
C SER A 99 -32.78 27.27 2.05
N ILE A 100 -31.61 26.76 2.40
CA ILE A 100 -31.37 25.32 2.37
C ILE A 100 -32.08 24.73 3.60
N SER A 101 -33.14 23.95 3.36
CA SER A 101 -33.72 23.14 4.43
C SER A 101 -32.74 22.02 4.73
N ASN A 102 -32.22 22.04 5.95
CA ASN A 102 -31.31 21.01 6.42
C ASN A 102 -32.07 19.73 6.84
N SER A 103 -33.40 19.70 6.86
CA SER A 103 -34.15 18.49 7.22
C SER A 103 -34.83 17.84 6.02
N VAL A 104 -34.80 16.51 5.98
CA VAL A 104 -35.66 15.71 5.09
C VAL A 104 -37.09 15.75 5.63
N ALA A 105 -38.06 16.13 4.81
CA ALA A 105 -39.46 16.11 5.22
C ALA A 105 -39.88 14.65 5.54
N PRO A 106 -40.52 14.39 6.71
CA PRO A 106 -40.90 13.04 7.10
C PRO A 106 -42.07 12.57 6.23
N GLN A 107 -41.76 11.80 5.19
CA GLN A 107 -42.75 11.14 4.33
C GLN A 107 -42.46 9.65 4.20
N CYS A 108 -43.52 8.85 4.25
CA CYS A 108 -43.46 7.43 3.91
C CYS A 108 -43.26 7.26 2.41
N ARG A 109 -42.16 6.60 2.06
CA ARG A 109 -41.77 6.30 0.69
C ARG A 109 -41.93 4.81 0.41
N ASP A 110 -42.56 4.50 -0.70
CA ASP A 110 -42.79 3.14 -1.21
C ASP A 110 -41.86 2.78 -2.37
N ASP A 111 -40.93 3.67 -2.74
CA ASP A 111 -40.02 3.50 -3.87
C ASP A 111 -38.60 3.04 -3.47
N LEU A 112 -38.38 2.73 -2.19
CA LEU A 112 -37.03 2.43 -1.67
C LEU A 112 -36.70 0.93 -1.62
N VAL A 113 -37.61 0.11 -1.13
CA VAL A 113 -37.43 -1.35 -0.99
C VAL A 113 -38.72 -2.06 -1.34
N ALA A 114 -38.62 -3.15 -2.09
CA ALA A 114 -39.74 -4.04 -2.39
C ALA A 114 -39.34 -5.50 -2.14
N VAL A 115 -40.32 -6.30 -1.70
CA VAL A 115 -40.19 -7.75 -1.53
C VAL A 115 -41.24 -8.42 -2.42
N ASP A 116 -40.80 -9.27 -3.34
CA ASP A 116 -41.63 -9.91 -4.37
C ASP A 116 -42.49 -8.92 -5.17
N GLY A 117 -41.93 -7.73 -5.41
CA GLY A 117 -42.62 -6.64 -6.12
C GLY A 117 -43.61 -5.85 -5.25
N ILE A 118 -43.78 -6.20 -3.97
CA ILE A 118 -44.61 -5.46 -3.02
C ILE A 118 -43.73 -4.41 -2.32
N PRO A 119 -44.03 -3.12 -2.47
CA PRO A 119 -43.33 -2.05 -1.75
C PRO A 119 -43.40 -2.21 -0.24
N ILE A 120 -42.27 -1.93 0.43
CA ILE A 120 -42.20 -1.77 1.88
C ILE A 120 -42.12 -0.27 2.18
N PRO A 121 -43.17 0.35 2.74
CA PRO A 121 -43.16 1.79 3.02
C PRO A 121 -42.19 2.15 4.14
N ILE A 122 -41.22 3.01 3.83
CA ILE A 122 -40.15 3.43 4.73
C ILE A 122 -40.19 4.95 4.90
N LEU A 123 -40.19 5.38 6.14
CA LEU A 123 -40.04 6.77 6.56
C LEU A 123 -38.54 7.10 6.68
N VAL A 124 -38.11 8.13 5.96
CA VAL A 124 -36.73 8.63 6.03
C VAL A 124 -36.70 9.83 6.95
N LYS A 125 -35.85 9.79 7.97
CA LYS A 125 -35.63 10.89 8.93
C LYS A 125 -34.17 11.26 8.98
N GLY A 126 -33.87 12.55 9.08
CA GLY A 126 -32.52 13.02 9.32
C GLY A 126 -32.29 14.47 8.92
N ASP A 127 -31.12 14.95 9.33
CA ASP A 127 -30.56 16.25 8.98
C ASP A 127 -29.54 16.05 7.84
N VAL A 128 -29.83 16.62 6.67
CA VAL A 128 -28.94 16.68 5.51
C VAL A 128 -28.00 17.87 5.54
N GLY A 129 -28.15 18.81 6.49
CA GLY A 129 -27.25 19.96 6.68
C GLY A 129 -25.85 19.56 7.14
N SER A 130 -25.72 18.43 7.85
CA SER A 130 -24.44 17.76 8.06
C SER A 130 -24.14 16.84 6.87
N LEU A 131 -23.85 17.43 5.70
CA LEU A 131 -23.64 16.78 4.39
C LEU A 131 -22.48 15.73 4.33
N GLY A 132 -22.03 15.17 5.44
CA GLY A 132 -20.83 14.31 5.49
C GLY A 132 -21.01 12.97 6.18
N ASP A 133 -21.54 12.93 7.41
CA ASP A 133 -21.13 11.84 8.33
C ASP A 133 -22.26 11.12 9.09
N LEU A 134 -23.52 11.56 8.97
CA LEU A 134 -24.62 10.96 9.73
C LEU A 134 -25.57 10.16 8.82
N PRO A 135 -25.78 8.86 9.09
CA PRO A 135 -26.71 8.06 8.30
C PRO A 135 -28.13 8.58 8.50
N LEU A 136 -28.88 8.71 7.41
CA LEU A 136 -30.33 8.91 7.48
C LEU A 136 -30.95 7.71 8.18
N GLN A 137 -31.88 7.95 9.09
CA GLN A 137 -32.62 6.90 9.76
C GLN A 137 -33.78 6.43 8.88
N PHE A 138 -33.87 5.12 8.68
CA PHE A 138 -34.96 4.46 7.98
C PHE A 138 -35.85 3.75 8.99
N VAL A 139 -37.13 4.13 9.03
CA VAL A 139 -38.13 3.55 9.95
C VAL A 139 -39.29 3.01 9.12
N GLY A 140 -39.72 1.77 9.37
CA GLY A 140 -40.92 1.24 8.72
C GLY A 140 -42.15 2.09 9.05
N CYS A 141 -42.96 2.43 8.06
CA CYS A 141 -44.18 3.22 8.27
C CYS A 141 -45.35 2.41 8.86
N GLY A 142 -45.23 1.09 8.90
CA GLY A 142 -46.22 0.17 9.46
C GLY A 142 -45.70 -0.54 10.71
N SER A 143 -46.64 -1.07 11.51
CA SER A 143 -46.38 -1.70 12.81
C SER A 143 -46.17 -3.22 12.77
N ASN A 144 -46.24 -3.87 11.59
CA ASN A 144 -46.18 -5.33 11.52
C ASN A 144 -44.91 -5.83 10.82
N PRO A 145 -44.18 -6.81 11.41
CA PRO A 145 -43.18 -7.56 10.67
C PRO A 145 -43.88 -8.27 9.51
N PHE A 146 -43.28 -8.22 8.33
CA PHE A 146 -43.79 -8.98 7.18
C PHE A 146 -43.44 -10.46 7.34
N THR A 147 -44.32 -11.33 6.87
CA THR A 147 -44.11 -12.79 6.91
C THR A 147 -43.71 -13.26 5.53
N LEU A 148 -42.67 -14.08 5.45
CA LEU A 148 -42.27 -14.79 4.24
C LEU A 148 -42.62 -16.27 4.38
N SER A 149 -43.15 -16.86 3.32
CA SER A 149 -43.30 -18.31 3.21
C SER A 149 -41.92 -18.98 3.07
N ALA A 150 -41.87 -20.30 3.23
CA ALA A 150 -40.69 -21.03 2.80
C ALA A 150 -40.57 -20.96 1.27
N GLY A 151 -39.40 -20.61 0.75
CA GLY A 151 -39.15 -20.53 -0.69
C GLY A 151 -38.17 -19.45 -1.07
N GLU A 152 -38.07 -19.20 -2.37
CA GLU A 152 -37.31 -18.10 -2.94
C GLU A 152 -38.12 -16.81 -2.87
N HIS A 153 -37.50 -15.75 -2.38
CA HIS A 153 -38.08 -14.41 -2.29
C HIS A 153 -37.10 -13.40 -2.88
N ARG A 154 -37.62 -12.42 -3.62
CA ARG A 154 -36.80 -11.39 -4.27
C ARG A 154 -36.91 -10.08 -3.53
N ILE A 155 -35.78 -9.60 -3.01
CA ILE A 155 -35.68 -8.29 -2.39
C ILE A 155 -34.97 -7.35 -3.36
N VAL A 156 -35.60 -6.21 -3.60
CA VAL A 156 -35.08 -5.17 -4.47
C VAL A 156 -35.00 -3.89 -3.66
N ALA A 157 -33.79 -3.42 -3.43
CA ALA A 157 -33.55 -2.08 -2.94
C ALA A 157 -33.19 -1.17 -4.12
N VAL A 158 -33.64 0.08 -4.08
CA VAL A 158 -33.34 1.04 -5.14
C VAL A 158 -31.85 1.35 -5.19
N ASN A 159 -31.29 1.32 -6.41
CA ASN A 159 -29.97 1.85 -6.72
C ASN A 159 -30.15 3.16 -7.50
N GLN A 160 -29.28 4.14 -7.32
CA GLN A 160 -29.35 5.44 -8.01
C GLN A 160 -29.40 5.23 -9.53
N PRO A 161 -30.31 5.90 -10.27
CA PRO A 161 -30.60 7.34 -10.17
C PRO A 161 -32.06 7.74 -9.86
N SER A 162 -32.95 6.81 -9.53
CA SER A 162 -34.40 7.10 -9.52
C SER A 162 -34.94 7.79 -8.25
N SER A 163 -34.25 7.72 -7.12
CA SER A 163 -34.83 8.06 -5.79
C SER A 163 -34.11 9.15 -5.02
N ALA A 164 -32.99 9.69 -5.53
CA ALA A 164 -32.04 10.57 -4.83
C ALA A 164 -31.44 9.99 -3.53
N LEU A 165 -31.89 8.82 -3.08
CA LEU A 165 -31.39 8.06 -1.93
C LEU A 165 -30.85 6.70 -2.38
N GLN A 166 -29.70 6.29 -1.84
CA GLN A 166 -29.18 4.95 -2.02
C GLN A 166 -29.41 4.15 -0.74
N VAL A 167 -29.99 2.96 -0.88
CA VAL A 167 -30.06 2.01 0.24
C VAL A 167 -28.70 1.30 0.31
N ASP A 168 -27.93 1.60 1.35
CA ASP A 168 -26.58 1.05 1.55
C ASP A 168 -26.62 -0.40 2.07
N GLN A 169 -27.50 -0.65 3.04
CA GLN A 169 -27.63 -1.97 3.66
C GLN A 169 -29.09 -2.34 3.88
N THR A 170 -29.43 -3.60 3.58
CA THR A 170 -30.69 -4.23 3.98
C THR A 170 -30.38 -5.40 4.90
N ILE A 171 -30.86 -5.35 6.14
CA ILE A 171 -30.71 -6.44 7.11
C ILE A 171 -32.08 -7.08 7.33
N LEU A 172 -32.17 -8.37 7.06
CA LEU A 172 -33.31 -9.18 7.46
C LEU A 172 -32.99 -9.79 8.82
N SER A 173 -33.78 -9.43 9.83
CA SER A 173 -33.69 -10.03 11.16
C SER A 173 -35.00 -10.75 11.48
N SER A 174 -34.89 -11.87 12.19
CA SER A 174 -36.03 -12.60 12.72
C SER A 174 -36.02 -12.49 14.23
N ALA A 175 -37.20 -12.30 14.83
CA ALA A 175 -37.35 -12.25 16.29
C ALA A 175 -36.80 -13.52 16.97
N LEU A 176 -36.88 -14.68 16.31
CA LEU A 176 -36.32 -15.95 16.81
C LEU A 176 -34.78 -15.90 16.87
N LEU A 177 -34.12 -15.30 15.87
CA LEU A 177 -32.66 -15.20 15.82
C LEU A 177 -32.11 -14.16 16.79
N ASN A 178 -32.87 -13.09 17.04
CA ASN A 178 -32.49 -12.06 18.02
C ASN A 178 -32.49 -12.60 19.47
N SER A 179 -33.23 -13.68 19.74
CA SER A 179 -33.20 -14.37 21.04
C SER A 179 -31.98 -15.30 21.24
N VAL A 180 -31.25 -15.60 20.15
CA VAL A 180 -30.02 -16.44 20.14
C VAL A 180 -28.75 -15.58 20.29
N GLN A 181 -28.85 -14.25 20.26
CA GLN A 181 -27.86 -13.41 20.94
C GLN A 181 -28.01 -13.66 22.45
N GLY A 182 -27.60 -14.85 22.89
CA GLY A 182 -27.38 -15.13 24.28
C GLY A 182 -26.55 -13.98 24.80
N GLN A 183 -27.02 -13.35 25.88
CA GLN A 183 -26.16 -12.50 26.67
C GLN A 183 -24.89 -13.33 26.86
N VAL A 184 -23.79 -12.90 26.23
CA VAL A 184 -22.48 -13.32 26.65
C VAL A 184 -22.41 -12.74 28.06
N SER A 185 -22.89 -13.50 29.05
CA SER A 185 -22.54 -13.26 30.43
C SER A 185 -21.05 -13.13 30.37
N ALA A 186 -20.54 -11.94 30.69
CA ALA A 186 -19.12 -11.67 30.69
C ALA A 186 -18.50 -12.81 31.51
N SER A 187 -17.96 -13.80 30.80
CA SER A 187 -17.26 -14.90 31.42
C SER A 187 -16.17 -14.23 32.21
N GLN A 188 -15.98 -14.61 33.48
CA GLN A 188 -14.89 -14.13 34.34
C GLN A 188 -13.54 -14.65 33.82
N LEU A 189 -13.29 -14.52 32.52
CA LEU A 189 -12.03 -14.71 31.87
C LEU A 189 -11.30 -13.39 32.00
N GLU A 190 -10.26 -13.38 32.83
CA GLU A 190 -9.39 -12.23 32.97
C GLU A 190 -8.07 -12.54 32.28
N VAL A 191 -7.64 -11.65 31.39
CA VAL A 191 -6.30 -11.74 30.79
C VAL A 191 -5.37 -10.91 31.67
N SER A 192 -4.66 -11.55 32.58
CA SER A 192 -3.79 -10.89 33.56
C SER A 192 -2.46 -10.43 32.97
N ALA A 193 -1.99 -11.06 31.89
CA ALA A 193 -0.83 -10.61 31.12
C ALA A 193 -0.89 -11.08 29.66
N ALA A 194 -0.32 -10.30 28.73
CA ALA A 194 -0.22 -10.71 27.33
C ALA A 194 1.02 -10.13 26.64
N THR A 195 1.59 -10.92 25.73
CA THR A 195 2.60 -10.54 24.74
C THR A 195 2.04 -10.77 23.33
N ASN A 196 2.88 -10.63 22.31
CA ASN A 196 2.48 -10.90 20.92
C ASN A 196 2.21 -12.38 20.62
N ASP A 197 2.68 -13.28 21.48
CA ASP A 197 2.75 -14.73 21.28
C ASP A 197 2.34 -15.54 22.53
N SER A 198 2.01 -14.88 23.64
CA SER A 198 1.55 -15.55 24.86
C SER A 198 0.55 -14.70 25.63
N ALA A 199 -0.29 -15.37 26.44
CA ALA A 199 -1.20 -14.72 27.36
C ALA A 199 -1.39 -15.57 28.63
N GLN A 200 -1.49 -14.91 29.78
CA GLN A 200 -1.95 -15.53 31.03
C GLN A 200 -3.43 -15.25 31.18
N ILE A 201 -4.21 -16.33 31.33
CA ILE A 201 -5.66 -16.31 31.31
C ILE A 201 -6.16 -16.97 32.58
N ASP A 202 -6.82 -16.20 33.43
CA ASP A 202 -7.50 -16.71 34.61
C ASP A 202 -8.92 -17.12 34.21
N THR A 203 -9.23 -18.40 34.39
CA THR A 203 -10.48 -19.03 33.94
C THR A 203 -11.20 -19.72 35.09
N ASN A 204 -12.52 -19.83 34.97
CA ASN A 204 -13.39 -20.56 35.90
C ASN A 204 -13.61 -22.04 35.52
N GLY A 205 -12.88 -22.55 34.52
CA GLY A 205 -13.07 -23.92 34.00
C GLY A 205 -14.17 -24.06 32.94
N SER A 206 -14.70 -22.95 32.43
CA SER A 206 -15.60 -22.98 31.27
C SER A 206 -14.80 -22.99 29.97
N ALA A 207 -15.33 -23.65 28.94
CA ALA A 207 -14.74 -23.59 27.61
C ALA A 207 -14.83 -22.18 27.03
N PHE A 208 -13.77 -21.73 26.35
CA PHE A 208 -13.71 -20.42 25.73
C PHE A 208 -12.96 -20.47 24.40
N TRP A 209 -13.18 -19.47 23.56
CA TRP A 209 -12.43 -19.32 22.32
C TRP A 209 -11.24 -18.39 22.53
N LEU A 210 -10.04 -18.90 22.24
CA LEU A 210 -8.84 -18.10 22.11
C LEU A 210 -8.79 -17.53 20.70
N GLN A 211 -8.86 -16.21 20.57
CA GLN A 211 -8.74 -15.51 19.28
C GLN A 211 -7.38 -14.83 19.17
N TYR A 212 -6.68 -15.07 18.05
CA TYR A 212 -5.44 -14.40 17.70
C TYR A 212 -5.62 -13.52 16.47
N ASN A 213 -5.51 -12.20 16.66
CA ASN A 213 -5.75 -11.16 15.64
C ASN A 213 -4.59 -11.03 14.64
N GLN A 214 -4.18 -12.15 14.05
CA GLN A 214 -3.32 -12.22 12.89
C GLN A 214 -4.06 -12.89 11.73
N SER A 215 -3.61 -12.61 10.51
CA SER A 215 -4.19 -13.20 9.29
C SER A 215 -4.32 -14.72 9.41
N SER A 216 -5.50 -15.22 9.07
CA SER A 216 -5.86 -16.64 9.18
C SER A 216 -4.91 -17.48 8.33
N ASN A 217 -4.23 -18.42 8.97
CA ASN A 217 -3.26 -19.26 8.31
C ASN A 217 -3.05 -20.58 9.06
N ALA A 218 -2.99 -21.68 8.32
CA ALA A 218 -2.77 -23.02 8.88
C ALA A 218 -1.37 -23.21 9.52
N GLY A 219 -0.43 -22.28 9.31
CA GLY A 219 0.88 -22.29 9.96
C GLY A 219 0.88 -21.80 11.40
N TRP A 220 -0.22 -21.21 11.89
CA TRP A 220 -0.36 -20.86 13.30
C TRP A 220 -0.78 -22.08 14.12
N GLU A 221 -0.02 -22.34 15.19
CA GLU A 221 -0.34 -23.35 16.19
C GLU A 221 -0.49 -22.66 17.54
N ALA A 222 -1.41 -23.16 18.36
CA ALA A 222 -1.57 -22.70 19.74
C ALA A 222 -1.44 -23.88 20.71
N ALA A 223 -0.95 -23.59 21.90
CA ALA A 223 -0.87 -24.52 23.01
C ALA A 223 -1.22 -23.82 24.32
N ILE A 224 -1.86 -24.56 25.21
CA ILE A 224 -2.11 -24.13 26.59
C ILE A 224 -1.18 -24.87 27.53
N LYS A 225 -0.83 -24.24 28.63
CA LYS A 225 -0.11 -24.85 29.73
C LYS A 225 -0.88 -24.65 31.02
N GLU A 226 -1.36 -25.75 31.56
CA GLU A 226 -2.14 -25.82 32.80
C GLU A 226 -1.47 -26.84 33.73
N ASN A 227 -1.26 -26.47 35.00
CA ASN A 227 -0.63 -27.34 36.01
C ASN A 227 0.72 -27.95 35.57
N GLY A 228 1.50 -27.21 34.77
CA GLY A 228 2.80 -27.64 34.26
C GLY A 228 2.76 -28.61 33.07
N LYS A 229 1.56 -28.97 32.59
CA LYS A 229 1.38 -29.79 31.38
C LYS A 229 1.01 -28.89 30.21
N THR A 230 1.73 -29.04 29.09
CA THR A 230 1.42 -28.35 27.84
C THR A 230 0.57 -29.24 26.94
N GLU A 231 -0.54 -28.70 26.45
CA GLU A 231 -1.45 -29.35 25.52
C GLU A 231 -1.59 -28.49 24.26
N SER A 232 -1.43 -29.12 23.09
CA SER A 232 -1.65 -28.44 21.81
C SER A 232 -3.14 -28.33 21.54
N LEU A 233 -3.58 -27.15 21.11
CA LEU A 233 -4.95 -26.90 20.68
C LEU A 233 -5.19 -27.31 19.22
N GLY A 234 -4.18 -27.86 18.55
CA GLY A 234 -4.23 -28.26 17.15
C GLY A 234 -4.32 -27.06 16.20
N ASN A 235 -4.99 -27.29 15.06
CA ASN A 235 -5.04 -26.33 13.96
C ASN A 235 -5.95 -25.15 14.29
N ALA A 236 -5.55 -23.96 13.82
CA ALA A 236 -6.37 -22.76 13.85
C ALA A 236 -7.67 -22.94 13.06
N HIS A 237 -8.77 -22.47 13.65
CA HIS A 237 -10.04 -22.28 12.97
C HIS A 237 -10.19 -20.81 12.57
N PRO A 238 -10.69 -20.49 11.36
CA PRO A 238 -10.97 -19.11 10.99
C PRO A 238 -12.00 -18.49 11.95
N MET A 239 -11.65 -17.35 12.54
CA MET A 239 -12.55 -16.56 13.40
C MET A 239 -12.82 -15.22 12.76
N GLY A 240 -14.10 -14.97 12.46
CA GLY A 240 -14.51 -13.80 11.69
C GLY A 240 -13.82 -13.75 10.33
N PRO A 241 -13.60 -12.54 9.77
CA PRO A 241 -13.08 -12.40 8.41
C PRO A 241 -11.55 -12.60 8.29
N PHE A 242 -10.80 -12.62 9.39
CA PHE A 242 -9.33 -12.65 9.29
C PHE A 242 -8.58 -13.35 10.44
N ALA A 243 -9.17 -13.59 11.59
CA ALA A 243 -8.42 -14.05 12.76
C ALA A 243 -8.26 -15.58 12.79
N ASN A 244 -7.33 -16.05 13.61
CA ASN A 244 -7.17 -17.45 13.96
C ASN A 244 -7.84 -17.71 15.31
N GLY A 245 -8.41 -18.89 15.51
CA GLY A 245 -8.91 -19.24 16.82
C GLY A 245 -8.94 -20.72 17.16
N TRP A 246 -9.00 -20.97 18.45
CA TRP A 246 -8.94 -22.30 19.04
C TRP A 246 -9.93 -22.39 20.19
N LEU A 247 -10.66 -23.51 20.25
CA LEU A 247 -11.53 -23.80 21.38
C LEU A 247 -10.68 -24.35 22.53
N VAL A 248 -10.61 -23.61 23.62
CA VAL A 248 -9.94 -24.02 24.85
C VAL A 248 -10.97 -24.65 25.77
N SER A 249 -10.73 -25.89 26.19
CA SER A 249 -11.52 -26.57 27.21
C SER A 249 -10.77 -26.51 28.53
N ALA A 250 -10.96 -25.44 29.30
CA ALA A 250 -10.37 -25.34 30.63
C ALA A 250 -10.98 -26.42 31.53
N GLY A 251 -10.23 -27.46 31.90
CA GLY A 251 -10.76 -28.57 32.70
C GLY A 251 -10.97 -28.21 34.17
N SER A 252 -10.36 -27.12 34.63
CA SER A 252 -10.43 -26.60 35.99
C SER A 252 -10.40 -25.07 36.03
N SER A 253 -10.88 -24.51 37.14
CA SER A 253 -10.64 -23.10 37.45
C SER A 253 -9.18 -22.89 37.81
N GLY A 254 -8.55 -21.83 37.30
CA GLY A 254 -7.15 -21.52 37.56
C GLY A 254 -6.54 -20.61 36.50
N SER A 255 -5.22 -20.41 36.61
CA SER A 255 -4.45 -19.64 35.64
C SER A 255 -3.87 -20.57 34.58
N ILE A 256 -4.11 -20.24 33.31
CA ILE A 256 -3.62 -20.98 32.14
C ILE A 256 -2.75 -20.05 31.30
N GLU A 257 -1.58 -20.54 30.91
CA GLU A 257 -0.71 -19.86 29.96
C GLU A 257 -1.06 -20.33 28.54
N ALA A 258 -1.60 -19.45 27.71
CA ALA A 258 -1.80 -19.69 26.29
C ALA A 258 -0.59 -19.18 25.51
N THR A 259 -0.12 -19.96 24.54
CA THR A 259 0.99 -19.61 23.65
C THR A 259 0.59 -19.85 22.21
N VAL A 260 1.01 -18.96 21.31
CA VAL A 260 0.74 -19.01 19.88
C VAL A 260 2.05 -18.86 19.13
N GLN A 261 2.32 -19.75 18.18
CA GLN A 261 3.58 -19.77 17.45
C GLN A 261 3.39 -20.00 15.95
N TRP A 262 4.30 -19.43 15.17
CA TRP A 262 4.39 -19.69 13.74
C TRP A 262 5.20 -20.96 13.47
N ALA A 263 4.50 -22.08 13.26
CA ALA A 263 5.14 -23.39 13.10
C ALA A 263 6.12 -23.48 11.92
N PRO A 264 5.91 -22.80 10.76
CA PRO A 264 6.88 -22.80 9.68
C PRO A 264 8.22 -22.12 10.03
N GLN A 265 8.28 -21.30 11.09
CA GLN A 265 9.53 -20.63 11.50
C GLN A 265 10.68 -21.61 11.75
N ARG A 266 10.38 -22.82 12.25
CA ARG A 266 11.41 -23.86 12.51
C ARG A 266 12.21 -24.24 11.27
N TRP A 267 11.55 -24.29 10.11
CA TRP A 267 12.20 -24.64 8.83
C TRP A 267 13.06 -23.49 8.30
N VAL A 268 12.61 -22.26 8.49
CA VAL A 268 13.41 -21.06 8.17
C VAL A 268 14.67 -21.02 9.04
N THR A 269 14.52 -21.21 10.35
CA THR A 269 15.65 -21.26 11.29
C THR A 269 16.64 -22.38 10.93
N ALA A 270 16.15 -23.60 10.65
CA ALA A 270 17.00 -24.70 10.22
C ALA A 270 17.76 -24.37 8.93
N SER A 271 17.10 -23.77 7.95
CA SER A 271 17.71 -23.37 6.67
C SER A 271 18.79 -22.30 6.85
N LEU A 272 18.55 -21.33 7.74
CA LEU A 272 19.55 -20.31 8.09
C LEU A 272 20.77 -20.93 8.78
N ILE A 273 20.57 -21.84 9.72
CA ILE A 273 21.68 -22.56 10.39
C ILE A 273 22.48 -23.36 9.38
N ILE A 274 21.82 -24.10 8.48
CA ILE A 274 22.50 -24.87 7.42
C ILE A 274 23.30 -23.93 6.51
N SER A 275 22.74 -22.76 6.16
CA SER A 275 23.43 -21.76 5.34
C SER A 275 24.67 -21.19 6.03
N ILE A 276 24.60 -20.92 7.34
CA ILE A 276 25.75 -20.47 8.14
C ILE A 276 26.82 -21.56 8.18
N ILE A 277 26.44 -22.82 8.41
CA ILE A 277 27.38 -23.95 8.40
C ILE A 277 28.05 -24.08 7.03
N GLY A 278 27.28 -23.97 5.93
CA GLY A 278 27.81 -23.99 4.57
C GLY A 278 28.81 -22.86 4.30
N LEU A 279 28.50 -21.63 4.74
CA LEU A 279 29.39 -20.49 4.64
C LEU A 279 30.69 -20.71 5.44
N LEU A 280 30.58 -21.15 6.69
CA LEU A 280 31.73 -21.48 7.53
C LEU A 280 32.57 -22.61 6.93
N GLY A 281 31.94 -23.63 6.34
CA GLY A 281 32.61 -24.69 5.59
C GLY A 281 33.40 -24.15 4.40
N CYS A 282 32.82 -23.22 3.62
CA CYS A 282 33.52 -22.57 2.52
C CYS A 282 34.74 -21.76 3.02
N ILE A 283 34.57 -20.99 4.10
CA ILE A 283 35.66 -20.23 4.73
C ILE A 283 36.76 -21.18 5.22
N LEU A 284 36.38 -22.30 5.85
CA LEU A 284 37.32 -23.31 6.33
C LEU A 284 38.10 -23.95 5.18
N ILE A 285 37.45 -24.29 4.07
CA ILE A 285 38.11 -24.80 2.86
C ILE A 285 39.11 -23.77 2.32
N VAL A 286 38.76 -22.49 2.25
CA VAL A 286 39.67 -21.41 1.85
C VAL A 286 40.88 -21.32 2.80
N PHE A 287 40.66 -21.49 4.10
CA PHE A 287 41.73 -21.42 5.09
C PHE A 287 42.66 -22.64 5.06
N ILE A 288 42.09 -23.86 4.97
CA ILE A 288 42.83 -25.12 4.88
C ILE A 288 43.63 -25.17 3.57
N SER A 289 43.01 -24.83 2.44
CA SER A 289 43.70 -24.78 1.14
C SER A 289 44.87 -23.78 1.16
N ARG A 290 44.72 -22.62 1.81
CA ARG A 290 45.83 -21.67 2.02
C ARG A 290 46.95 -22.22 2.90
N ARG A 291 46.62 -22.96 3.97
CA ARG A 291 47.65 -23.58 4.84
C ARG A 291 48.39 -24.73 4.17
N LEU A 292 47.68 -25.61 3.45
CA LEU A 292 48.29 -26.73 2.74
C LEU A 292 49.20 -26.27 1.59
N LYS A 293 48.88 -25.13 0.96
CA LYS A 293 49.73 -24.54 -0.09
C LYS A 293 51.05 -23.92 0.44
N SER A 294 51.20 -23.80 1.77
CA SER A 294 52.44 -23.33 2.42
C SER A 294 53.48 -24.44 2.64
N GLN A 295 53.17 -25.70 2.31
CA GLN A 295 54.10 -26.82 2.37
C GLN A 295 54.41 -27.32 0.96
N THR A 296 55.35 -26.66 0.28
CA THR A 296 56.00 -27.24 -0.91
C THR A 296 56.95 -28.34 -0.47
N ILE A 297 56.56 -29.59 -0.70
CA ILE A 297 57.50 -30.71 -0.79
C ILE A 297 57.78 -30.89 -2.29
N GLU A 298 59.04 -30.69 -2.71
CA GLU A 298 59.50 -31.13 -4.03
C GLU A 298 59.47 -32.66 -4.07
N VAL A 299 58.48 -33.24 -4.74
CA VAL A 299 58.51 -34.64 -5.15
C VAL A 299 58.21 -34.68 -6.64
N GLY A 300 59.15 -35.23 -7.41
CA GLY A 300 59.13 -35.34 -8.87
C GLY A 300 58.12 -36.34 -9.41
N TYR A 301 56.83 -36.14 -9.14
CA TYR A 301 55.74 -36.82 -9.82
C TYR A 301 54.92 -35.77 -10.58
N ARG A 302 54.73 -35.95 -11.89
CA ARG A 302 53.72 -35.20 -12.66
C ARG A 302 52.35 -35.65 -12.21
N VAL A 303 51.90 -35.14 -11.08
CA VAL A 303 50.46 -35.09 -10.78
C VAL A 303 49.89 -34.08 -11.74
N SER A 304 48.96 -34.51 -12.60
CA SER A 304 48.08 -33.58 -13.31
C SER A 304 47.25 -32.85 -12.26
N SER A 305 47.83 -31.77 -11.72
CA SER A 305 47.17 -30.87 -10.81
C SER A 305 45.99 -30.27 -11.56
N ALA A 306 44.76 -30.68 -11.24
CA ALA A 306 43.64 -29.79 -11.47
C ALA A 306 44.02 -28.46 -10.78
N PRO A 307 44.23 -27.36 -11.52
CA PRO A 307 44.81 -26.18 -10.93
C PRO A 307 43.77 -25.61 -9.96
N PHE A 308 44.14 -25.42 -8.70
CA PHE A 308 43.47 -24.38 -7.94
C PHE A 308 43.65 -23.08 -8.74
N PRO A 309 42.57 -22.35 -9.05
CA PRO A 309 42.67 -21.14 -9.85
C PRO A 309 43.67 -20.20 -9.18
N SER A 310 44.81 -20.02 -9.84
CA SER A 310 45.80 -19.00 -9.48
C SER A 310 45.13 -17.63 -9.61
N ILE A 311 45.59 -16.59 -8.90
CA ILE A 311 45.11 -15.22 -9.17
C ILE A 311 45.32 -14.84 -10.65
N SER A 312 46.26 -15.50 -11.34
CA SER A 312 46.46 -15.39 -12.79
C SER A 312 45.36 -16.02 -13.67
N SER A 313 44.42 -16.77 -13.08
CA SER A 313 43.24 -17.36 -13.74
C SER A 313 41.96 -16.52 -13.61
N LEU A 314 41.98 -15.42 -12.84
CA LEU A 314 40.95 -14.37 -12.86
C LEU A 314 41.06 -13.47 -14.12
N LYS A 315 41.65 -14.00 -15.19
CA LYS A 315 41.82 -13.29 -16.46
C LYS A 315 40.59 -13.54 -17.30
N ILE A 316 39.70 -12.58 -17.29
CA ILE A 316 38.56 -12.58 -18.19
C ILE A 316 39.03 -12.15 -19.57
N ASN A 317 38.76 -12.98 -20.57
CA ASN A 317 38.88 -12.58 -21.96
C ASN A 317 37.81 -11.52 -22.27
N ALA A 318 38.24 -10.32 -22.68
CA ALA A 318 37.35 -9.20 -22.97
C ALA A 318 36.27 -9.55 -24.03
N ARG A 319 36.58 -10.46 -24.98
CA ARG A 319 35.61 -10.93 -25.97
C ARG A 319 34.55 -11.84 -25.35
N SER A 320 34.96 -12.80 -24.54
CA SER A 320 34.06 -13.67 -23.77
C SER A 320 33.13 -12.88 -22.85
N PHE A 321 33.66 -11.85 -22.20
CA PHE A 321 32.86 -10.96 -21.36
C PHE A 321 31.87 -10.12 -22.17
N ALA A 322 32.27 -9.59 -23.33
CA ALA A 322 31.37 -8.88 -24.21
C ALA A 322 30.19 -9.76 -24.68
N TRP A 323 30.46 -11.03 -25.02
CA TRP A 323 29.42 -12.00 -25.36
C TRP A 323 28.49 -12.30 -24.19
N ALA A 324 29.04 -12.49 -22.99
CA ALA A 324 28.24 -12.72 -21.79
C ALA A 324 27.33 -11.53 -21.45
N ILE A 325 27.83 -10.29 -21.59
CA ILE A 325 27.02 -9.08 -21.42
C ILE A 325 25.90 -9.02 -22.47
N ALA A 326 26.21 -9.32 -23.73
CA ALA A 326 25.21 -9.37 -24.80
C ALA A 326 24.13 -10.45 -24.55
N ALA A 327 24.50 -11.59 -23.97
CA ALA A 327 23.56 -12.66 -23.62
C ALA A 327 22.65 -12.30 -22.43
N VAL A 328 23.17 -11.54 -21.46
CA VAL A 328 22.45 -11.19 -20.23
C VAL A 328 21.59 -9.93 -20.40
N ALA A 329 21.96 -9.00 -21.27
CA ALA A 329 21.25 -7.74 -21.46
C ALA A 329 19.74 -7.88 -21.81
N PRO A 330 19.29 -8.83 -22.67
CA PRO A 330 17.87 -9.05 -22.92
C PRO A 330 17.11 -9.53 -21.68
N VAL A 331 17.72 -10.40 -20.88
CA VAL A 331 17.12 -10.89 -19.62
C VAL A 331 17.04 -9.77 -18.59
N ALA A 332 18.06 -8.90 -18.54
CA ALA A 332 18.05 -7.70 -17.71
C ALA A 332 16.95 -6.71 -18.11
N LEU A 333 16.67 -6.56 -19.41
CA LEU A 333 15.55 -5.77 -19.91
C LEU A 333 14.21 -6.38 -19.49
N LEU A 334 14.03 -7.69 -19.66
CA LEU A 334 12.78 -8.38 -19.32
C LEU A 334 12.47 -8.36 -17.82
N LEU A 335 13.47 -8.58 -16.96
CA LEU A 335 13.29 -8.70 -15.51
C LEU A 335 13.47 -7.38 -14.74
N GLY A 336 14.19 -6.40 -15.31
CA GLY A 336 14.56 -5.15 -14.63
C GLY A 336 14.27 -3.87 -15.41
N GLY A 337 13.80 -3.97 -16.66
CA GLY A 337 13.47 -2.81 -17.49
C GLY A 337 14.68 -2.07 -18.08
N VAL A 338 14.39 -0.95 -18.74
CA VAL A 338 15.36 -0.19 -19.56
C VAL A 338 16.55 0.31 -18.73
N ALA A 339 16.29 0.81 -17.52
CA ALA A 339 17.34 1.34 -16.65
C ALA A 339 18.35 0.26 -16.20
N VAL A 340 17.88 -0.95 -15.89
CA VAL A 340 18.74 -2.08 -15.50
C VAL A 340 19.56 -2.56 -16.71
N MET A 341 18.93 -2.72 -17.88
CA MET A 341 19.65 -3.05 -19.11
C MET A 341 20.73 -2.01 -19.43
N ALA A 342 20.41 -0.71 -19.38
CA ALA A 342 21.36 0.37 -19.63
C ALA A 342 22.54 0.32 -18.65
N GLY A 343 22.27 0.05 -17.37
CA GLY A 343 23.32 -0.15 -16.35
C GLY A 343 24.21 -1.35 -16.66
N VAL A 344 23.64 -2.51 -17.00
CA VAL A 344 24.40 -3.72 -17.38
C VAL A 344 25.29 -3.45 -18.59
N LEU A 345 24.78 -2.78 -19.62
CA LEU A 345 25.56 -2.41 -20.80
C LEU A 345 26.67 -1.41 -20.45
N LEU A 346 26.37 -0.35 -19.70
CA LEU A 346 27.34 0.67 -19.32
C LEU A 346 28.51 0.08 -18.53
N PHE A 347 28.21 -0.61 -17.42
CA PHE A 347 29.24 -1.22 -16.57
C PHE A 347 29.91 -2.42 -17.24
N GLY A 348 29.20 -3.14 -18.10
CA GLY A 348 29.74 -4.19 -18.95
C GLY A 348 30.79 -3.65 -19.93
N ILE A 349 30.48 -2.57 -20.67
CA ILE A 349 31.41 -1.90 -21.60
C ILE A 349 32.63 -1.39 -20.85
N ILE A 350 32.44 -0.73 -19.70
CA ILE A 350 33.55 -0.28 -18.85
C ILE A 350 34.42 -1.48 -18.45
N GLY A 351 33.81 -2.59 -18.03
CA GLY A 351 34.51 -3.83 -17.70
C GLY A 351 35.30 -4.41 -18.86
N VAL A 352 34.74 -4.46 -20.08
CA VAL A 352 35.42 -4.90 -21.31
C VAL A 352 36.62 -4.00 -21.63
N VAL A 353 36.46 -2.68 -21.55
CA VAL A 353 37.55 -1.73 -21.81
C VAL A 353 38.66 -1.90 -20.78
N VAL A 354 38.33 -1.99 -19.49
CA VAL A 354 39.30 -2.17 -18.41
C VAL A 354 40.04 -3.51 -18.54
N ALA A 355 39.32 -4.60 -18.85
CA ALA A 355 39.92 -5.91 -19.08
C ALA A 355 40.82 -5.95 -20.32
N SER A 356 40.50 -5.21 -21.38
CA SER A 356 41.28 -5.18 -22.63
C SER A 356 42.55 -4.31 -22.56
N LYS A 357 42.51 -3.20 -21.82
CA LYS A 357 43.62 -2.22 -21.79
C LYS A 357 44.63 -2.43 -20.66
N PHE A 358 44.21 -3.02 -19.54
CA PHE A 358 45.06 -3.14 -18.37
C PHE A 358 45.31 -4.60 -18.03
N SER A 359 46.58 -5.01 -18.01
CA SER A 359 46.99 -6.40 -17.73
C SER A 359 46.57 -6.91 -16.34
N ARG A 360 46.27 -5.99 -15.40
CA ARG A 360 45.69 -6.27 -14.08
C ARG A 360 44.22 -5.83 -13.96
N GLY A 361 43.66 -5.21 -15.00
CA GLY A 361 42.29 -4.66 -15.02
C GLY A 361 41.21 -5.73 -14.90
N SER A 362 41.46 -6.95 -15.39
CA SER A 362 40.51 -8.08 -15.27
C SER A 362 40.16 -8.40 -13.81
N ILE A 363 41.12 -8.23 -12.88
CA ILE A 363 40.89 -8.45 -11.45
C ILE A 363 39.95 -7.37 -10.89
N ALA A 364 40.08 -6.13 -11.33
CA ALA A 364 39.22 -5.03 -10.88
C ALA A 364 37.75 -5.22 -11.29
N VAL A 365 37.49 -5.83 -12.46
CA VAL A 365 36.12 -6.09 -12.95
C VAL A 365 35.32 -6.99 -11.99
N HIS A 366 35.98 -7.95 -11.34
CA HIS A 366 35.31 -8.86 -10.39
C HIS A 366 34.77 -8.16 -9.14
N PHE A 367 35.30 -6.99 -8.79
CA PHE A 367 34.85 -6.22 -7.63
C PHE A 367 33.68 -5.28 -7.95
N VAL A 368 33.41 -5.01 -9.23
CA VAL A 368 32.35 -4.07 -9.64
C VAL A 368 30.97 -4.48 -9.09
N PRO A 369 30.53 -5.75 -9.18
CA PRO A 369 29.26 -6.13 -8.59
C PRO A 369 29.18 -5.91 -7.08
N SER A 370 30.25 -6.24 -6.34
CA SER A 370 30.31 -6.03 -4.90
C SER A 370 30.26 -4.55 -4.52
N ILE A 371 30.91 -3.68 -5.30
CA ILE A 371 30.86 -2.22 -5.11
C ILE A 371 29.43 -1.69 -5.34
N LEU A 372 28.78 -2.11 -6.43
CA LEU A 372 27.41 -1.69 -6.73
C LEU A 372 26.42 -2.15 -5.64
N LEU A 373 26.59 -3.37 -5.13
CA LEU A 373 25.77 -3.89 -4.04
C LEU A 373 26.02 -3.12 -2.73
N GLY A 374 27.28 -2.81 -2.42
CA GLY A 374 27.64 -1.97 -1.27
C GLY A 374 27.04 -0.56 -1.37
N LEU A 375 27.02 0.05 -2.56
CA LEU A 375 26.39 1.34 -2.80
C LEU A 375 24.86 1.26 -2.62
N ALA A 376 24.23 0.21 -3.15
CA ALA A 376 22.79 -0.03 -2.97
C ALA A 376 22.41 -0.13 -1.47
N ILE A 377 23.17 -0.92 -0.70
CA ILE A 377 22.99 -1.05 0.76
C ILE A 377 23.15 0.32 1.44
N THR A 378 24.17 1.08 1.06
CA THR A 378 24.43 2.41 1.63
C THR A 378 23.26 3.37 1.36
N ILE A 379 22.71 3.36 0.14
CA ILE A 379 21.55 4.17 -0.23
C ILE A 379 20.32 3.79 0.59
N VAL A 380 20.05 2.49 0.79
CA VAL A 380 18.93 2.03 1.63
C VAL A 380 19.09 2.53 3.05
N ILE A 381 20.26 2.32 3.66
CA ILE A 381 20.54 2.74 5.04
C ILE A 381 20.40 4.27 5.18
N ALA A 382 21.00 5.04 4.26
CA ALA A 382 20.93 6.50 4.26
C ALA A 382 19.48 6.99 4.12
N THR A 383 18.71 6.40 3.20
CA THR A 383 17.30 6.76 2.98
C THR A 383 16.46 6.48 4.22
N VAL A 384 16.60 5.29 4.82
CA VAL A 384 15.87 4.92 6.05
C VAL A 384 16.23 5.86 7.21
N LYS A 385 17.52 6.20 7.37
CA LYS A 385 17.99 7.07 8.47
C LYS A 385 17.63 8.54 8.29
N ILE A 386 17.63 9.06 7.07
CA ILE A 386 17.44 10.50 6.81
C ILE A 386 15.95 10.83 6.66
N THR A 387 15.22 9.99 5.92
CA THR A 387 13.86 10.34 5.47
C THR A 387 12.76 9.69 6.29
N HIS A 388 13.10 8.74 7.18
CA HIS A 388 12.16 7.97 8.01
C HIS A 388 10.88 7.60 7.25
N PRO A 389 11.00 6.90 6.11
CA PRO A 389 9.87 6.68 5.23
C PRO A 389 8.82 5.84 5.94
N SER A 390 7.57 6.30 5.92
CA SER A 390 6.43 5.55 6.45
C SER A 390 6.27 4.22 5.72
N VAL A 391 6.01 3.14 6.45
CA VAL A 391 5.72 1.82 5.90
C VAL A 391 4.30 1.84 5.32
N ASN A 392 4.19 2.21 4.05
CA ASN A 392 2.93 2.23 3.31
C ASN A 392 3.14 1.64 1.91
N ILE A 393 2.10 1.62 1.09
CA ILE A 393 2.16 1.03 -0.26
C ILE A 393 3.19 1.70 -1.19
N LEU A 394 3.61 2.94 -0.89
CA LEU A 394 4.63 3.67 -1.63
C LEU A 394 6.05 3.42 -1.11
N TRP A 395 6.23 2.69 -0.01
CA TRP A 395 7.54 2.41 0.57
C TRP A 395 8.55 1.83 -0.44
N PRO A 396 8.20 0.85 -1.30
CA PRO A 396 9.14 0.33 -2.30
C PRO A 396 9.63 1.39 -3.30
N SER A 397 8.78 2.37 -3.63
CA SER A 397 9.14 3.43 -4.60
C SER A 397 10.28 4.34 -4.13
N LYS A 398 10.60 4.33 -2.83
CA LYS A 398 11.70 5.13 -2.26
C LYS A 398 13.08 4.52 -2.52
N PHE A 399 13.15 3.27 -2.97
CA PHE A 399 14.41 2.53 -3.13
C PHE A 399 14.70 2.12 -4.58
N GLU A 400 14.09 2.80 -5.56
CA GLU A 400 14.21 2.47 -6.98
C GLU A 400 15.67 2.43 -7.45
N VAL A 401 16.49 3.41 -7.05
CA VAL A 401 17.91 3.46 -7.39
C VAL A 401 18.69 2.28 -6.79
N ALA A 402 18.44 1.95 -5.52
CA ALA A 402 19.09 0.83 -4.86
C ALA A 402 18.71 -0.52 -5.49
N ASN A 403 17.44 -0.65 -5.91
CA ASN A 403 16.96 -1.82 -6.64
C ASN A 403 17.67 -1.96 -8.00
N ILE A 404 17.75 -0.88 -8.78
CA ILE A 404 18.46 -0.88 -10.08
C ILE A 404 19.93 -1.31 -9.89
N LEU A 405 20.64 -0.74 -8.93
CA LEU A 405 22.04 -1.08 -8.65
C LEU A 405 22.23 -2.56 -8.25
N SER A 406 21.31 -3.10 -7.46
CA SER A 406 21.35 -4.50 -7.02
C SER A 406 21.12 -5.47 -8.19
N LEU A 407 20.17 -5.16 -9.07
CA LEU A 407 19.91 -5.97 -10.28
C LEU A 407 21.05 -5.89 -11.28
N VAL A 408 21.62 -4.70 -11.51
CA VAL A 408 22.82 -4.55 -12.36
C VAL A 408 23.98 -5.37 -11.79
N SER A 409 24.21 -5.33 -10.47
CA SER A 409 25.22 -6.16 -9.80
C SER A 409 25.02 -7.66 -10.06
N LEU A 410 23.79 -8.16 -9.88
CA LEU A 410 23.45 -9.57 -10.10
C LEU A 410 23.71 -10.00 -11.55
N PHE A 411 23.30 -9.20 -12.53
CA PHE A 411 23.49 -9.52 -13.95
C PHE A 411 24.95 -9.43 -14.37
N LEU A 412 25.74 -8.51 -13.81
CA LEU A 412 27.18 -8.48 -14.01
C LEU A 412 27.86 -9.72 -13.41
N LEU A 413 27.44 -10.19 -12.23
CA LEU A 413 27.92 -11.47 -11.68
C LEU A 413 27.62 -12.65 -12.60
N LEU A 414 26.39 -12.71 -13.13
CA LEU A 414 26.01 -13.74 -14.10
C LEU A 414 26.87 -13.67 -15.37
N ALA A 415 27.11 -12.47 -15.90
CA ALA A 415 27.97 -12.28 -17.06
C ALA A 415 29.43 -12.71 -16.79
N LEU A 416 29.96 -12.46 -15.59
CA LEU A 416 31.28 -12.92 -15.19
C LEU A 416 31.35 -14.46 -15.17
N ILE A 417 30.33 -15.13 -14.63
CA ILE A 417 30.24 -16.60 -14.60
C ILE A 417 30.16 -17.18 -16.02
N LEU A 418 29.39 -16.56 -16.92
CA LEU A 418 29.25 -17.01 -18.31
C LEU A 418 30.53 -16.78 -19.12
N ALA A 419 31.23 -15.67 -18.89
CA ALA A 419 32.47 -15.36 -19.57
C ALA A 419 33.57 -16.38 -19.24
N ASP A 420 33.68 -16.78 -17.97
CA ASP A 420 34.62 -17.79 -17.48
C ASP A 420 34.43 -19.16 -18.15
N ARG A 421 33.17 -19.56 -18.41
CA ARG A 421 32.84 -20.85 -19.05
C ARG A 421 33.10 -20.91 -20.56
N SER A 422 33.31 -19.77 -21.22
CA SER A 422 33.42 -19.69 -22.68
C SER A 422 34.86 -19.81 -23.21
N GLU A 423 35.85 -20.00 -22.33
CA GLU A 423 37.21 -20.29 -22.74
C GLU A 423 37.27 -21.76 -23.24
N PRO A 424 37.55 -22.02 -24.54
CA PRO A 424 37.69 -23.38 -25.02
C PRO A 424 38.99 -23.97 -24.45
N ASP A 425 38.95 -25.20 -23.95
CA ASP A 425 40.15 -25.99 -23.65
C ASP A 425 41.01 -26.06 -24.92
N SER A 426 42.03 -25.20 -25.03
CA SER A 426 43.04 -25.29 -26.07
C SER A 426 43.95 -26.47 -25.73
N LYS A 427 43.82 -27.55 -26.49
CA LYS A 427 44.76 -28.68 -26.51
C LYS A 427 46.18 -28.25 -26.86
#